data_AF-A0A4Q1BSP0-F1
#
_entry.id   AF-A0A4Q1BSP0-F1
#
_cell.length_a   1.000
_cell.length_b   1.000
_cell.length_c   1.000
_cell.angle_alpha   90.00
_cell.angle_beta   90.00
_cell.angle_gamma   90.00
#
_symmetry.space_group_name_H-M   'P 1'
#
loop_
_entity.id
_entity.type
_entity.pdbx_description
1 polymer ?
#
loop_
_entity_poly.entity_id
_entity_poly.type
_entity_poly.pdbx_seq_one_letter_code
_entity_poly.pdbx_strand_id
1 'polypeptide(L)'
;MNSPTSSRKAGPSRRPTHTPTPSTPPRPIPITPDHPNPSRKGSAALSTTDRRARRAQLRDFYGLPGDTPLSVSSSPKGGRKKIDKAEDKEGQNQGKFNATIYYENLISRADLAELMGTASKLNNEIAGLHSSRHSLVYNHHHQLFAAGDTIAVLNSRTPQLLSIVTNLQDSFSSISQLVDSIALPEIPQEPIDPVKAGIRRIRLMVIAEESPDDIRKCYTAFEDRLGKDVQSGRPGSHEELEECQKILSGLPPLKTVELADQ
;
A
#
# COMPACT_ATOMS: atom_id res chain seq x y z
N MET A 1 -5.95 5.08 -73.31
CA MET A 1 -4.64 4.54 -72.90
C MET A 1 -3.66 5.70 -72.80
N ASN A 2 -3.04 5.82 -71.62
CA ASN A 2 -1.74 6.43 -71.30
C ASN A 2 -1.60 7.97 -71.27
N SER A 3 -1.35 8.47 -70.06
CA SER A 3 -0.79 9.78 -69.71
C SER A 3 0.64 9.96 -70.26
N PRO A 4 1.19 11.19 -70.22
CA PRO A 4 2.26 11.40 -69.23
C PRO A 4 2.20 12.73 -68.46
N THR A 5 2.83 12.63 -67.30
CA THR A 5 2.95 13.54 -66.17
C THR A 5 3.87 14.74 -66.42
N SER A 6 3.44 15.95 -66.05
CA SER A 6 4.30 17.13 -65.99
C SER A 6 4.87 17.31 -64.58
N SER A 7 6.19 17.17 -64.51
CA SER A 7 7.04 17.37 -63.34
C SER A 7 7.18 18.85 -63.00
N ARG A 8 6.84 19.25 -61.77
CA ARG A 8 7.27 20.54 -61.21
C ARG A 8 8.14 20.32 -59.97
N LYS A 9 9.33 20.88 -60.08
CA LYS A 9 10.50 20.84 -59.20
C LYS A 9 10.18 21.25 -57.76
N ALA A 10 10.67 20.42 -56.83
CA ALA A 10 10.89 20.77 -55.44
C ALA A 10 11.98 21.85 -55.32
N GLY A 11 11.69 22.93 -54.61
CA GLY A 11 12.69 23.90 -54.16
C GLY A 11 13.33 23.44 -52.85
N PRO A 12 14.64 23.66 -52.63
CA PRO A 12 15.32 23.21 -51.42
C PRO A 12 14.96 24.11 -50.22
N SER A 13 14.38 23.49 -49.19
CA SER A 13 14.13 24.07 -47.87
C SER A 13 15.48 24.31 -47.17
N ARG A 14 15.80 25.58 -46.91
CA ARG A 14 16.96 26.00 -46.12
C ARG A 14 16.71 25.71 -44.65
N ARG A 15 17.46 24.77 -44.08
CA ARG A 15 17.56 24.49 -42.65
C ARG A 15 18.71 25.31 -42.07
N PRO A 16 18.51 26.13 -41.01
CA PRO A 16 19.64 26.62 -40.24
C PRO A 16 20.13 25.52 -39.30
N THR A 17 21.36 25.08 -39.55
CA THR A 17 22.23 24.32 -38.65
C THR A 17 22.92 25.27 -37.69
N HIS A 18 22.71 25.10 -36.40
CA HIS A 18 23.58 25.66 -35.36
C HIS A 18 23.98 24.51 -34.44
N THR A 19 25.22 24.03 -34.60
CA THR A 19 25.95 23.20 -33.65
C THR A 19 26.88 24.09 -32.81
N PRO A 20 27.34 23.61 -31.64
CA PRO A 20 27.55 24.40 -30.43
C PRO A 20 29.00 24.88 -30.28
N THR A 21 29.21 25.87 -29.41
CA THR A 21 30.52 26.04 -28.75
C THR A 21 30.37 26.16 -27.23
N PRO A 22 31.36 25.65 -26.48
CA PRO A 22 31.28 25.38 -25.04
C PRO A 22 31.90 26.52 -24.22
N SER A 23 31.55 26.61 -22.93
CA SER A 23 32.45 26.96 -21.81
C SER A 23 31.67 27.37 -20.56
N THR A 24 31.19 26.41 -19.76
CA THR A 24 31.21 26.56 -18.28
C THR A 24 31.04 25.17 -17.65
N PRO A 25 31.93 24.73 -16.75
CA PRO A 25 31.73 23.48 -16.00
C PRO A 25 30.53 23.62 -15.06
N PRO A 26 29.73 22.56 -14.86
CA PRO A 26 28.62 22.60 -13.92
C PRO A 26 29.16 22.73 -12.50
N ARG A 27 28.74 23.78 -11.80
CA ARG A 27 28.97 23.91 -10.37
C ARG A 27 28.22 22.76 -9.67
N PRO A 28 28.86 21.96 -8.80
CA PRO A 28 28.15 20.98 -8.01
C PRO A 28 27.21 21.75 -7.09
N ILE A 29 25.90 21.63 -7.31
CA ILE A 29 24.92 22.04 -6.32
C ILE A 29 25.00 20.99 -5.22
N PRO A 30 25.28 21.37 -3.96
CA PRO A 30 25.25 20.43 -2.85
C PRO A 30 23.87 19.79 -2.79
N ILE A 31 23.82 18.48 -3.02
CA ILE A 31 22.67 17.65 -2.72
C ILE A 31 22.63 17.57 -1.19
N THR A 32 22.03 18.57 -0.55
CA THR A 32 21.52 18.43 0.82
C THR A 32 20.02 18.23 0.71
N PRO A 33 19.52 16.99 0.85
CA PRO A 33 18.12 16.74 1.03
C PRO A 33 17.79 17.01 2.50
N ASP A 34 17.63 18.28 2.86
CA ASP A 34 17.07 18.64 4.17
C ASP A 34 15.57 18.87 4.03
N HIS A 35 14.89 17.83 3.56
CA HIS A 35 13.45 17.68 3.72
C HIS A 35 13.24 16.38 4.51
N PRO A 36 12.71 16.45 5.74
CA PRO A 36 12.42 15.26 6.50
C PRO A 36 11.30 14.50 5.79
N ASN A 37 11.68 13.36 5.22
CA ASN A 37 10.82 12.31 4.70
C ASN A 37 9.71 11.97 5.71
N PRO A 38 8.42 12.27 5.46
CA PRO A 38 7.34 11.84 6.34
C PRO A 38 6.85 10.48 5.84
N SER A 39 7.63 9.44 6.05
CA SER A 39 7.13 8.07 5.94
C SER A 39 7.75 7.17 6.98
N ARG A 40 6.88 6.77 7.91
CA ARG A 40 6.97 5.67 8.87
C ARG A 40 7.77 5.94 10.16
N LYS A 41 7.03 6.43 11.17
CA LYS A 41 6.87 5.75 12.47
C LYS A 41 5.88 6.52 13.34
N GLY A 42 4.81 5.85 13.74
CA GLY A 42 3.99 6.20 14.90
C GLY A 42 3.17 7.48 14.77
N SER A 43 1.88 7.35 15.01
CA SER A 43 1.04 8.41 15.58
C SER A 43 1.64 8.90 16.90
N ALA A 44 2.64 9.77 16.83
CA ALA A 44 3.14 10.53 17.98
C ALA A 44 2.76 11.99 17.75
N ALA A 45 2.09 12.56 18.75
CA ALA A 45 1.41 13.83 18.73
C ALA A 45 2.22 14.96 18.07
N LEU A 46 1.82 15.36 16.85
CA LEU A 46 2.14 16.71 16.39
C LEU A 46 1.46 17.68 17.35
N SER A 47 2.23 18.64 17.86
CA SER A 47 1.70 19.73 18.68
C SER A 47 0.51 20.37 17.96
N THR A 48 -0.53 20.76 18.70
CA THR A 48 -1.73 21.40 18.13
C THR A 48 -1.38 22.65 17.32
N THR A 49 -0.24 23.27 17.65
CA THR A 49 0.40 24.39 16.95
C THR A 49 0.96 24.00 15.58
N ASP A 50 1.66 22.86 15.45
CA ASP A 50 2.19 22.42 14.15
C ASP A 50 1.07 22.04 13.18
N ARG A 51 0.02 21.42 13.69
CA ARG A 51 -1.17 21.08 12.88
C ARG A 51 -1.90 22.33 12.40
N ARG A 52 -1.94 23.38 13.22
CA ARG A 52 -2.52 24.68 12.87
C ARG A 52 -1.65 25.42 11.86
N ALA A 53 -0.34 25.41 12.02
CA ALA A 53 0.62 26.04 11.10
C ALA A 53 0.57 25.40 9.71
N ARG A 54 0.59 24.06 9.63
CA ARG A 54 0.44 23.35 8.34
C ARG A 54 -0.90 23.64 7.68
N ARG A 55 -1.99 23.70 8.46
CA ARG A 55 -3.31 24.05 7.91
C ARG A 55 -3.35 25.49 7.39
N ALA A 56 -2.70 26.44 8.06
CA ALA A 56 -2.59 27.82 7.59
C ALA A 56 -1.80 27.91 6.27
N GLN A 57 -0.64 27.23 6.19
CA GLN A 57 0.18 27.18 4.97
C GLN A 57 -0.59 26.58 3.78
N LEU A 58 -1.36 25.52 4.01
CA LEU A 58 -2.20 24.94 2.96
C LEU A 58 -3.32 25.90 2.54
N ARG A 59 -3.90 26.66 3.46
CA ARG A 59 -4.91 27.68 3.11
C ARG A 59 -4.32 28.82 2.31
N ASP A 60 -3.11 29.25 2.64
CA ASP A 60 -2.39 30.28 1.88
C ASP A 60 -2.05 29.79 0.46
N PHE A 61 -1.67 28.52 0.32
CA PHE A 61 -1.38 27.89 -0.97
C PHE A 61 -2.62 27.79 -1.88
N TYR A 62 -3.79 27.49 -1.31
CA TYR A 62 -5.05 27.36 -2.05
C TYR A 62 -5.93 28.63 -2.04
N GLY A 63 -5.48 29.71 -1.39
CA GLY A 63 -6.23 30.97 -1.29
C GLY A 63 -7.56 30.87 -0.54
N LEU A 64 -7.71 29.94 0.41
CA LEU A 64 -8.95 29.77 1.18
C LEU A 64 -9.05 30.82 2.29
N PRO A 65 -10.12 31.65 2.34
CA PRO A 65 -10.30 32.64 3.40
C PRO A 65 -10.43 31.96 4.79
N GLY A 66 -9.81 32.58 5.79
CA GLY A 66 -9.75 32.10 7.17
C GLY A 66 -10.87 32.63 8.05
N ASP A 67 -11.82 31.79 8.46
CA ASP A 67 -12.78 32.11 9.52
C ASP A 67 -12.13 31.90 10.91
N THR A 68 -11.63 32.97 11.53
CA THR A 68 -11.43 33.05 12.98
C THR A 68 -11.62 34.50 13.45
N PRO A 69 -12.44 34.77 14.48
CA PRO A 69 -12.60 36.10 15.04
C PRO A 69 -11.41 36.44 15.93
N LEU A 70 -10.90 37.67 15.78
CA LEU A 70 -10.01 38.39 16.69
C LEU A 70 -8.67 37.71 17.06
N SER A 71 -7.59 38.08 16.37
CA SER A 71 -6.31 38.38 17.04
C SER A 71 -5.39 39.18 16.11
N VAL A 72 -4.67 40.08 16.77
CA VAL A 72 -3.92 41.22 16.26
C VAL A 72 -2.64 40.79 15.52
N SER A 73 -2.40 41.50 14.42
CA SER A 73 -1.17 41.64 13.62
C SER A 73 0.11 40.90 14.05
N SER A 74 0.61 40.05 13.16
CA SER A 74 2.03 40.02 12.77
C SER A 74 2.23 39.14 11.52
N SER A 75 2.03 39.73 10.34
CA SER A 75 2.56 39.18 9.08
C SER A 75 3.79 39.99 8.67
N PRO A 76 4.91 39.35 8.29
CA PRO A 76 6.08 40.06 7.78
C PRO A 76 5.82 40.59 6.37
N LYS A 77 6.37 41.78 6.11
CA LYS A 77 6.28 42.58 4.87
C LYS A 77 6.35 41.76 3.58
N GLY A 78 5.23 41.69 2.88
CA GLY A 78 5.13 41.44 1.44
C GLY A 78 4.00 42.32 0.91
N GLY A 79 4.35 43.49 0.37
CA GLY A 79 3.42 44.57 0.09
C GLY A 79 2.30 44.21 -0.87
N ARG A 80 1.10 43.95 -0.34
CA ARG A 80 -0.15 44.22 -1.04
C ARG A 80 -0.84 45.35 -0.29
N LYS A 81 -0.75 46.57 -0.84
CA LYS A 81 -1.62 47.68 -0.44
C LYS A 81 -3.05 47.14 -0.43
N LYS A 82 -3.69 47.16 0.74
CA LYS A 82 -5.14 47.12 0.82
C LYS A 82 -5.62 48.37 0.12
N ILE A 83 -6.06 48.23 -1.13
CA ILE A 83 -6.91 49.22 -1.77
C ILE A 83 -8.26 49.04 -1.08
N ASP A 84 -8.71 50.13 -0.50
CA ASP A 84 -9.96 50.22 0.24
C ASP A 84 -11.11 49.67 -0.62
N LYS A 85 -11.87 48.77 0.00
CA LYS A 85 -13.16 48.31 -0.52
C LYS A 85 -14.14 49.46 -0.40
N ALA A 86 -14.22 50.29 -1.42
CA ALA A 86 -15.41 51.06 -1.76
C ALA A 86 -15.26 51.49 -3.22
N GLU A 87 -16.21 51.03 -4.04
CA GLU A 87 -16.40 51.41 -5.45
C GLU A 87 -15.47 50.67 -6.44
N ASP A 88 -16.06 50.21 -7.55
CA ASP A 88 -15.44 49.47 -8.68
C ASP A 88 -15.25 47.95 -8.54
N LYS A 89 -16.22 47.27 -7.93
CA LYS A 89 -16.53 45.85 -8.21
C LYS A 89 -17.75 45.70 -9.12
N GLU A 90 -17.87 46.53 -10.15
CA GLU A 90 -18.86 46.32 -11.20
C GLU A 90 -18.19 45.73 -12.46
N GLY A 91 -18.43 44.44 -12.69
CA GLY A 91 -18.72 44.00 -14.06
C GLY A 91 -17.60 43.47 -14.96
N GLN A 92 -16.66 42.63 -14.50
CA GLN A 92 -15.79 41.87 -15.42
C GLN A 92 -16.06 40.35 -15.48
N ASN A 93 -17.28 39.96 -15.13
CA ASN A 93 -17.90 38.75 -15.66
C ASN A 93 -19.06 39.12 -16.62
N GLN A 94 -18.95 40.28 -17.27
CA GLN A 94 -19.88 40.78 -18.29
C GLN A 94 -19.29 40.43 -19.67
N GLY A 95 -20.15 40.02 -20.61
CA GLY A 95 -19.75 39.47 -21.90
C GLY A 95 -18.71 40.29 -22.69
N LYS A 96 -17.88 39.57 -23.45
CA LYS A 96 -16.95 40.07 -24.49
C LYS A 96 -16.46 41.50 -24.26
N PHE A 97 -15.40 41.66 -23.47
CA PHE A 97 -14.65 42.91 -23.39
C PHE A 97 -14.30 43.40 -24.79
N ASN A 98 -14.82 44.57 -25.18
CA ASN A 98 -14.51 45.21 -26.46
C ASN A 98 -13.45 46.29 -26.24
N ALA A 99 -12.20 45.95 -26.54
CA ALA A 99 -11.05 46.82 -26.35
C ALA A 99 -11.18 48.15 -27.11
N THR A 100 -11.80 48.15 -28.29
CA THR A 100 -11.96 49.35 -29.12
C THR A 100 -12.86 50.37 -28.42
N ILE A 101 -14.01 49.94 -27.89
CA ILE A 101 -14.94 50.85 -27.18
C ILE A 101 -14.30 51.36 -25.88
N TYR A 102 -13.54 50.52 -25.17
CA TYR A 102 -12.83 50.94 -23.96
C TYR A 102 -11.77 52.00 -24.27
N TYR A 103 -10.98 51.80 -25.32
CA TYR A 103 -9.93 52.74 -25.74
C TYR A 103 -10.49 54.08 -26.20
N GLU A 104 -11.53 54.08 -27.04
CA GLU A 104 -12.19 55.32 -27.51
C GLU A 104 -12.80 56.13 -26.36
N ASN A 105 -13.39 55.45 -25.36
CA ASN A 105 -13.90 56.12 -24.17
C ASN A 105 -12.77 56.64 -23.26
N LEU A 106 -11.63 55.95 -23.20
CA LEU A 106 -10.50 56.36 -22.38
C LEU A 106 -9.83 57.60 -22.97
N ILE A 107 -9.57 57.63 -24.28
CA ILE A 107 -8.89 58.76 -24.93
C ILE A 107 -9.76 60.02 -25.01
N SER A 108 -11.09 59.86 -25.05
CA SER A 108 -12.02 60.98 -25.07
C SER A 108 -12.25 61.63 -23.70
N ARG A 109 -11.92 60.94 -22.60
CA ARG A 109 -12.21 61.41 -21.23
C ARG A 109 -10.97 61.66 -20.38
N ALA A 110 -9.89 60.91 -20.59
CA ALA A 110 -8.71 60.95 -19.74
C ALA A 110 -7.71 62.03 -20.20
N ASP A 111 -7.05 62.66 -19.22
CA ASP A 111 -5.93 63.57 -19.47
C ASP A 111 -4.64 62.76 -19.75
N LEU A 112 -3.63 63.40 -20.36
CA LEU A 112 -2.37 62.75 -20.75
C LEU A 112 -1.67 62.07 -19.57
N ALA A 113 -1.70 62.68 -18.38
CA ALA A 113 -1.11 62.12 -17.17
C ALA A 113 -1.82 60.82 -16.74
N GLU A 114 -3.14 60.77 -16.88
CA GLU A 114 -3.96 59.60 -16.59
C GLU A 114 -3.75 58.50 -17.64
N LEU A 115 -3.62 58.87 -18.92
CA LEU A 115 -3.30 57.93 -19.99
C LEU A 115 -1.91 57.30 -19.81
N MET A 116 -0.91 58.07 -19.38
CA MET A 116 0.43 57.54 -19.11
C MET A 116 0.45 56.64 -17.87
N GLY A 117 -0.32 56.99 -16.84
CA GLY A 117 -0.51 56.17 -15.65
C GLY A 117 -1.20 54.83 -15.94
N THR A 118 -2.28 54.86 -16.73
CA THR A 118 -2.99 53.65 -17.17
C THR A 118 -2.12 52.78 -18.07
N ALA A 119 -1.36 53.36 -19.01
CA ALA A 119 -0.40 52.61 -19.83
C ALA A 119 0.67 51.90 -18.99
N SER A 120 1.24 52.60 -17.99
CA SER A 120 2.21 52.00 -17.07
C SER A 120 1.60 50.87 -16.24
N LYS A 121 0.38 51.08 -15.72
CA LYS A 121 -0.39 50.05 -14.98
C LYS A 121 -0.65 48.81 -15.84
N LEU A 122 -1.17 48.99 -17.04
CA LEU A 122 -1.42 47.88 -17.97
C LEU A 122 -0.13 47.14 -18.33
N ASN A 123 0.99 47.85 -18.54
CA ASN A 123 2.27 47.22 -18.81
C ASN A 123 2.73 46.32 -17.63
N ASN A 124 2.57 46.82 -16.40
CA ASN A 124 2.88 46.03 -15.20
C ASN A 124 1.95 44.82 -15.03
N GLU A 125 0.66 44.98 -15.33
CA GLU A 125 -0.33 43.89 -15.30
C GLU A 125 -0.03 42.84 -16.37
N ILE A 126 0.31 43.26 -17.60
CA ILE A 126 0.72 42.36 -18.69
C ILE A 126 1.97 41.57 -18.29
N ALA A 127 2.98 42.24 -17.72
CA ALA A 127 4.20 41.57 -17.24
C ALA A 127 3.89 40.57 -16.11
N GLY A 128 3.03 40.96 -15.15
CA GLY A 128 2.57 40.08 -14.07
C GLY A 128 1.79 38.87 -14.56
N LEU A 129 0.85 39.06 -15.49
CA LEU A 129 0.09 37.98 -16.13
C LEU A 129 0.99 37.07 -16.97
N HIS A 130 2.00 37.63 -17.64
CA HIS A 130 2.98 36.83 -18.37
C HIS A 130 3.80 35.97 -17.42
N SER A 131 4.30 36.53 -16.31
CA SER A 131 5.01 35.80 -15.27
C SER A 131 4.12 34.72 -14.63
N SER A 132 2.85 35.03 -14.34
CA SER A 132 1.90 34.07 -13.77
C SER A 132 1.61 32.92 -14.74
N ARG A 133 1.40 33.24 -16.03
CA ARG A 133 1.22 32.23 -17.08
C ARG A 133 2.46 31.36 -17.22
N HIS A 134 3.65 31.96 -17.27
CA HIS A 134 4.90 31.24 -17.35
C HIS A 134 5.06 30.33 -16.13
N SER A 135 4.88 30.86 -14.93
CA SER A 135 4.93 30.07 -13.70
C SER A 135 3.93 28.92 -13.72
N LEU A 136 2.69 29.13 -14.17
CA LEU A 136 1.69 28.08 -14.23
C LEU A 136 2.08 27.00 -15.25
N VAL A 137 2.42 27.40 -16.48
CA VAL A 137 2.78 26.50 -17.57
C VAL A 137 4.02 25.69 -17.19
N TYR A 138 5.08 26.33 -16.73
CA TYR A 138 6.31 25.63 -16.34
C TYR A 138 6.11 24.79 -15.09
N ASN A 139 5.36 25.28 -14.10
CA ASN A 139 5.07 24.50 -12.89
C ASN A 139 4.31 23.23 -13.25
N HIS A 140 3.26 23.37 -14.04
CA HIS A 140 2.46 22.23 -14.46
C HIS A 140 3.22 21.30 -15.41
N HIS A 141 4.02 21.82 -16.34
CA HIS A 141 4.79 20.99 -17.27
C HIS A 141 5.81 20.13 -16.56
N HIS A 142 6.59 20.69 -15.63
CA HIS A 142 7.58 19.87 -14.94
C HIS A 142 6.92 18.88 -13.98
N GLN A 143 5.78 19.23 -13.37
CA GLN A 143 5.00 18.27 -12.58
C GLN A 143 4.46 17.12 -13.44
N LEU A 144 3.90 17.42 -14.62
CA LEU A 144 3.44 16.39 -15.57
C LEU A 144 4.60 15.51 -16.03
N PHE A 145 5.76 16.10 -16.30
CA PHE A 145 6.94 15.35 -16.70
C PHE A 145 7.44 14.45 -15.57
N ALA A 146 7.56 14.96 -14.35
CA ALA A 146 7.94 14.19 -13.16
C ALA A 146 6.95 13.06 -12.84
N ALA A 147 5.64 13.32 -13.02
CA ALA A 147 4.62 12.29 -12.91
C ALA A 147 4.77 11.23 -14.01
N GLY A 148 5.06 11.66 -15.24
CA GLY A 148 5.37 10.78 -16.37
C GLY A 148 6.58 9.88 -16.09
N ASP A 149 7.67 10.43 -15.57
CA ASP A 149 8.86 9.68 -15.18
C ASP A 149 8.54 8.66 -14.08
N THR A 150 7.75 9.07 -13.08
CA THR A 150 7.30 8.17 -12.01
C THR A 150 6.45 7.02 -12.57
N ILE A 151 5.52 7.32 -13.48
CA ILE A 151 4.69 6.30 -14.16
C ILE A 151 5.55 5.38 -15.00
N ALA A 152 6.55 5.89 -15.73
CA ALA A 152 7.46 5.07 -16.52
C ALA A 152 8.27 4.11 -15.63
N VAL A 153 8.79 4.60 -14.49
CA VAL A 153 9.48 3.78 -13.51
C VAL A 153 8.55 2.72 -12.93
N LEU A 154 7.33 3.09 -12.55
CA LEU A 154 6.33 2.13 -12.05
C LEU A 154 6.02 1.07 -13.12
N ASN A 155 5.73 1.48 -14.35
CA ASN A 155 5.44 0.56 -15.46
C ASN A 155 6.60 -0.40 -15.75
N SER A 156 7.86 0.04 -15.59
CA SER A 156 9.02 -0.85 -15.73
C SER A 156 9.14 -1.88 -14.60
N ARG A 157 8.68 -1.55 -13.39
CA ARG A 157 8.75 -2.42 -12.21
C ARG A 157 7.54 -3.35 -12.06
N THR A 158 6.37 -2.95 -12.54
CA THR A 158 5.14 -3.76 -12.53
C THR A 158 5.30 -5.17 -13.11
N PRO A 159 5.95 -5.40 -14.28
CA PRO A 159 6.12 -6.75 -14.81
C PRO A 159 7.01 -7.62 -13.91
N GLN A 160 8.01 -7.04 -13.25
CA GLN A 160 8.84 -7.76 -12.28
C GLN A 160 8.02 -8.16 -11.05
N LEU A 161 7.18 -7.27 -10.53
CA LEU A 161 6.28 -7.56 -9.41
C LEU A 161 5.26 -8.65 -9.77
N LEU A 162 4.68 -8.60 -10.97
CA LEU A 162 3.78 -9.65 -11.46
C LEU A 162 4.49 -11.00 -11.53
N SER A 163 5.72 -11.05 -12.05
CA SER A 163 6.51 -12.29 -12.10
C SER A 163 6.83 -12.86 -10.70
N ILE A 164 7.09 -11.99 -9.72
CA ILE A 164 7.30 -12.43 -8.34
C ILE A 164 6.00 -13.01 -7.77
N VAL A 165 4.85 -12.36 -7.99
CA VAL A 165 3.55 -12.83 -7.50
C VAL A 165 3.17 -14.17 -8.13
N THR A 166 3.41 -14.36 -9.43
CA THR A 166 3.15 -15.66 -10.08
C THR A 166 4.02 -16.76 -9.49
N ASN A 167 5.32 -16.50 -9.28
CA ASN A 167 6.22 -17.47 -8.65
C ASN A 167 5.80 -17.82 -7.21
N LEU A 168 5.32 -16.83 -6.46
CA LEU A 168 4.81 -17.01 -5.10
C LEU A 168 3.53 -17.88 -5.10
N GLN A 169 2.65 -17.67 -6.09
CA GLN A 169 1.47 -18.51 -6.29
C GLN A 169 1.82 -19.94 -6.67
N ASP A 170 2.80 -20.15 -7.54
CA ASP A 170 3.30 -21.48 -7.91
C ASP A 170 3.93 -22.21 -6.71
N SER A 171 4.68 -21.48 -5.90
CA SER A 171 5.27 -21.98 -4.65
C SER A 171 4.21 -22.39 -3.65
N PHE A 172 3.16 -21.57 -3.46
CA PHE A 172 2.04 -21.93 -2.57
C PHE A 172 1.23 -23.11 -3.10
N SER A 173 1.02 -23.21 -4.41
CA SER A 173 0.37 -24.36 -5.03
C SER A 173 1.17 -25.64 -4.76
N SER A 174 2.49 -25.57 -4.92
CA SER A 174 3.40 -26.69 -4.66
C SER A 174 3.41 -27.08 -3.17
N ILE A 175 3.41 -26.10 -2.26
CA ILE A 175 3.29 -26.35 -0.82
C ILE A 175 1.93 -26.99 -0.51
N SER A 176 0.83 -26.51 -1.08
CA SER A 176 -0.50 -27.09 -0.87
C SER A 176 -0.55 -28.54 -1.33
N GLN A 177 -0.05 -28.85 -2.53
CA GLN A 177 0.02 -30.21 -3.04
C GLN A 177 0.89 -31.11 -2.14
N LEU A 178 1.98 -30.57 -1.60
CA LEU A 178 2.87 -31.31 -0.70
C LEU A 178 2.19 -31.55 0.65
N VAL A 179 1.49 -30.55 1.19
CA VAL A 179 0.68 -30.67 2.41
C VAL A 179 -0.41 -31.72 2.22
N ASP A 180 -1.13 -31.70 1.08
CA ASP A 180 -2.15 -32.69 0.76
C ASP A 180 -1.56 -34.10 0.61
N SER A 181 -0.32 -34.21 0.10
CA SER A 181 0.39 -35.50 -0.01
C SER A 181 0.93 -36.03 1.33
N ILE A 182 1.24 -35.14 2.28
CA ILE A 182 1.70 -35.49 3.63
C ILE A 182 0.51 -35.73 4.57
N ALA A 183 -0.62 -35.05 4.33
CA ALA A 183 -1.85 -35.26 5.05
C ALA A 183 -2.28 -36.72 4.85
N LEU A 184 -2.00 -37.54 5.85
CA LEU A 184 -2.54 -38.89 5.93
C LEU A 184 -4.06 -38.80 5.79
N PRO A 185 -4.71 -39.79 5.13
CA PRO A 185 -6.16 -39.83 5.09
C PRO A 185 -6.66 -39.74 6.53
N GLU A 186 -7.45 -38.70 6.81
CA GLU A 186 -8.08 -38.50 8.10
C GLU A 186 -8.89 -39.76 8.39
N ILE A 187 -8.34 -40.65 9.22
CA ILE A 187 -8.98 -41.89 9.60
C ILE A 187 -10.32 -41.46 10.20
N PRO A 188 -11.47 -41.89 9.67
CA PRO A 188 -12.77 -41.52 10.22
C PRO A 188 -12.76 -41.79 11.72
N GLN A 189 -12.78 -40.72 12.51
CA GLN A 189 -12.95 -40.78 13.95
C GLN A 189 -14.39 -41.20 14.20
N GLU A 190 -14.67 -42.50 14.08
CA GLU A 190 -15.87 -43.05 14.69
C GLU A 190 -15.82 -42.76 16.20
N PRO A 191 -16.95 -42.46 16.85
CA PRO A 191 -17.00 -42.22 18.29
C PRO A 191 -16.72 -43.55 19.01
N ILE A 192 -15.45 -43.85 19.25
CA ILE A 192 -15.06 -45.09 19.92
C ILE A 192 -15.36 -44.93 21.41
N ASP A 193 -16.33 -45.70 21.90
CA ASP A 193 -16.53 -45.94 23.33
C ASP A 193 -15.16 -46.19 24.00
N PRO A 194 -14.84 -45.54 25.13
CA PRO A 194 -13.50 -45.59 25.74
C PRO A 194 -13.02 -47.02 26.03
N VAL A 195 -13.96 -47.94 26.22
CA VAL A 195 -13.72 -49.36 26.45
C VAL A 195 -13.21 -50.05 25.17
N LYS A 196 -13.89 -49.84 24.04
CA LYS A 196 -13.45 -50.35 22.72
C LYS A 196 -12.11 -49.75 22.28
N ALA A 197 -11.82 -48.52 22.66
CA ALA A 197 -10.53 -47.88 22.40
C ALA A 197 -9.39 -48.57 23.18
N GLY A 198 -9.66 -48.96 24.44
CA GLY A 198 -8.71 -49.73 25.25
C GLY A 198 -8.41 -51.11 24.66
N ILE A 199 -9.44 -51.84 24.23
CA ILE A 199 -9.29 -53.16 23.59
C ILE A 199 -8.48 -53.05 22.29
N ARG A 200 -8.80 -52.05 21.44
CA ARG A 200 -8.06 -51.80 20.20
C ARG A 200 -6.59 -51.50 20.48
N ARG A 201 -6.30 -50.71 21.51
CA ARG A 201 -4.92 -50.43 21.91
C ARG A 201 -4.19 -51.70 22.34
N ILE A 202 -4.79 -52.54 23.17
CA ILE A 202 -4.18 -53.81 23.60
C ILE A 202 -3.95 -54.74 22.40
N ARG A 203 -4.92 -54.84 21.48
CA ARG A 203 -4.76 -55.61 20.23
C ARG A 203 -3.62 -55.08 19.36
N LEU A 204 -3.50 -53.76 19.23
CA LEU A 204 -2.42 -53.13 18.46
C LEU A 204 -1.05 -53.38 19.11
N MET A 205 -0.95 -53.35 20.45
CA MET A 205 0.30 -53.67 21.16
C MET A 205 0.71 -55.14 20.97
N VAL A 206 -0.27 -56.06 20.91
CA VAL A 206 -0.03 -57.48 20.57
C VAL A 206 0.43 -57.64 19.12
N ILE A 207 -0.18 -56.94 18.17
CA ILE A 207 0.23 -56.95 16.75
C ILE A 207 1.63 -56.34 16.57
N ALA A 208 1.98 -55.34 17.39
CA ALA A 208 3.27 -54.67 17.37
C ALA A 208 4.39 -55.44 18.08
N GLU A 209 4.14 -56.67 18.55
CA GLU A 209 5.10 -57.53 19.27
C GLU A 209 5.77 -56.83 20.46
N GLU A 210 5.04 -55.96 21.16
CA GLU A 210 5.56 -55.28 22.35
C GLU A 210 5.83 -56.24 23.52
N SER A 211 6.68 -55.80 24.45
CA SER A 211 7.05 -56.59 25.63
C SER A 211 5.80 -57.08 26.38
N PRO A 212 5.74 -58.38 26.77
CA PRO A 212 4.60 -58.93 27.50
C PRO A 212 4.36 -58.21 28.83
N ASP A 213 5.38 -57.59 29.42
CA ASP A 213 5.27 -56.81 30.65
C ASP A 213 4.53 -55.50 30.43
N ASP A 214 4.70 -54.86 29.27
CA ASP A 214 4.09 -53.58 28.96
C ASP A 214 2.62 -53.76 28.53
N ILE A 215 2.32 -54.87 27.84
CA ILE A 215 0.94 -55.30 27.55
C ILE A 215 0.17 -55.54 28.87
N ARG A 216 0.79 -56.22 29.85
CA ARG A 216 0.17 -56.47 31.16
C ARG A 216 -0.01 -55.21 31.99
N LYS A 217 0.98 -54.31 32.03
CA LYS A 217 0.84 -53.00 32.69
C LYS A 217 -0.27 -52.16 32.06
N CYS A 218 -0.41 -52.19 30.73
CA CYS A 218 -1.49 -51.51 30.03
C CYS A 218 -2.85 -52.12 30.34
N TYR A 219 -2.92 -53.46 30.49
CA TYR A 219 -4.14 -54.13 30.91
C TYR A 219 -4.53 -53.79 32.35
N THR A 220 -3.62 -53.83 33.33
CA THR A 220 -3.94 -53.46 34.72
C THR A 220 -4.36 -52.00 34.84
N ALA A 221 -3.69 -51.09 34.11
CA ALA A 221 -4.08 -49.69 34.07
C ALA A 221 -5.44 -49.46 33.37
N PHE A 222 -5.85 -50.37 32.48
CA PHE A 222 -7.16 -50.37 31.85
C PHE A 222 -8.24 -50.91 32.79
N GLU A 223 -7.97 -52.01 33.52
CA GLU A 223 -8.83 -52.53 34.58
C GLU A 223 -9.08 -51.49 35.68
N ASP A 224 -8.06 -50.76 36.13
CA ASP A 224 -8.19 -49.71 37.15
C ASP A 224 -9.09 -48.55 36.70
N ARG A 225 -9.12 -48.26 35.39
CA ARG A 225 -10.00 -47.23 34.81
C ARG A 225 -11.41 -47.75 34.68
N LEU A 226 -11.57 -49.00 34.24
CA LEU A 226 -12.88 -49.63 34.09
C LEU A 226 -13.55 -49.91 35.44
N GLY A 227 -12.79 -50.26 36.48
CA GLY A 227 -13.29 -50.45 37.84
C GLY A 227 -13.90 -49.17 38.43
N LYS A 228 -13.42 -47.99 38.02
CA LYS A 228 -14.02 -46.70 38.37
C LYS A 228 -15.31 -46.43 37.59
N ASP A 229 -15.36 -46.86 36.33
CA ASP A 229 -16.54 -46.69 35.47
C ASP A 229 -17.67 -47.71 35.77
N VAL A 230 -17.35 -48.91 36.28
CA VAL A 230 -18.34 -49.91 36.72
C VAL A 230 -19.16 -49.40 37.92
N GLN A 231 -18.55 -48.60 38.81
CA GLN A 231 -19.28 -47.92 39.89
C GLN A 231 -20.29 -46.88 39.38
N SER A 232 -20.16 -46.44 38.11
CA SER A 232 -21.07 -45.49 37.46
C SER A 232 -22.21 -46.14 36.66
N GLY A 233 -22.32 -47.47 36.65
CA GLY A 233 -23.51 -48.19 36.15
C GLY A 233 -23.60 -48.40 34.63
N ARG A 234 -22.48 -48.59 33.92
CA ARG A 234 -22.46 -48.91 32.47
C ARG A 234 -22.49 -50.45 32.25
N PRO A 235 -23.57 -51.06 31.72
CA PRO A 235 -23.66 -52.49 31.47
C PRO A 235 -22.98 -52.82 30.12
N GLY A 236 -21.80 -53.46 30.17
CA GLY A 236 -21.05 -53.86 28.96
C GLY A 236 -19.54 -54.04 29.18
N SER A 237 -19.01 -53.54 30.30
CA SER A 237 -17.60 -53.60 30.65
C SER A 237 -17.08 -55.00 31.03
N HIS A 238 -17.93 -55.91 31.50
CA HIS A 238 -17.50 -57.24 31.96
C HIS A 238 -17.16 -58.19 30.80
N GLU A 239 -17.98 -58.21 29.75
CA GLU A 239 -17.75 -59.07 28.56
C GLU A 239 -16.48 -58.64 27.81
N GLU A 240 -16.22 -57.34 27.77
CA GLU A 240 -15.05 -56.75 27.13
C GLU A 240 -13.75 -56.94 27.95
N LEU A 241 -13.85 -57.09 29.28
CA LEU A 241 -12.74 -57.51 30.14
C LEU A 241 -12.40 -58.99 29.97
N GLU A 242 -13.41 -59.86 29.85
CA GLU A 242 -13.19 -61.28 29.55
C GLU A 242 -12.49 -61.47 28.20
N GLU A 243 -12.80 -60.63 27.21
CA GLU A 243 -12.11 -60.65 25.92
C GLU A 243 -10.63 -60.26 26.07
N CYS A 244 -10.32 -59.23 26.86
CA CYS A 244 -8.94 -58.85 27.14
C CYS A 244 -8.19 -59.92 27.96
N GLN A 245 -8.87 -60.59 28.89
CA GLN A 245 -8.31 -61.70 29.67
C GLN A 245 -8.01 -62.92 28.79
N LYS A 246 -8.86 -63.20 27.77
CA LYS A 246 -8.59 -64.21 26.74
C LYS A 246 -7.39 -63.87 25.87
N ILE A 247 -7.18 -62.59 25.55
CA ILE A 247 -5.99 -62.13 24.83
C ILE A 247 -4.75 -62.35 25.69
N LEU A 248 -4.81 -62.07 26.99
CA LEU A 248 -3.70 -62.29 27.92
C LEU A 248 -3.37 -63.76 28.18
N SER A 249 -4.36 -64.66 28.22
CA SER A 249 -4.13 -66.10 28.43
C SER A 249 -3.47 -66.79 27.23
N GLY A 250 -3.48 -66.14 26.06
CA GLY A 250 -2.71 -66.56 24.88
C GLY A 250 -1.23 -66.18 24.89
N LEU A 251 -0.77 -65.38 25.86
CA LEU A 251 0.65 -65.01 26.00
C LEU A 251 1.44 -66.07 26.78
N PRO A 252 2.73 -66.29 26.45
CA PRO A 252 3.57 -67.25 27.16
C PRO A 252 3.68 -66.91 28.66
N PRO A 253 3.68 -67.93 29.55
CA PRO A 253 3.82 -67.70 30.99
C PRO A 253 5.19 -67.09 31.32
N LEU A 254 5.22 -66.32 32.41
CA LEU A 254 6.43 -65.68 32.91
C LEU A 254 7.51 -66.74 33.08
N LYS A 255 8.65 -66.56 32.41
CA LYS A 255 9.88 -67.22 32.87
C LYS A 255 10.20 -66.60 34.23
N THR A 256 9.88 -67.33 35.29
CA THR A 256 10.50 -67.11 36.60
C THR A 256 12.00 -67.29 36.40
N VAL A 257 12.74 -66.19 36.40
CA VAL A 257 14.19 -66.25 36.59
C VAL A 257 14.38 -66.73 38.02
N GLU A 258 14.67 -68.02 38.17
CA GLU A 258 15.26 -68.55 39.40
C GLU A 258 16.51 -67.73 39.71
N LEU A 259 16.44 -66.95 40.79
CA LEU A 259 17.61 -66.59 41.57
C LEU A 259 18.07 -67.85 42.28
N ALA A 260 18.92 -68.63 41.60
CA ALA A 260 19.76 -69.64 42.20
C ALA A 260 21.17 -69.08 42.38
N ASP A 261 21.69 -69.25 43.59
CA ASP A 261 22.99 -68.85 44.12
C ASP A 261 24.16 -68.93 43.12
N GLN A 262 24.96 -67.85 43.08
CA GLN A 262 26.43 -67.88 43.12
C GLN A 262 27.03 -66.50 43.39
#